data_AF-A0A9E7B9P9-F1
#
_entry.id   AF-A0A9E7B9P9-F1
#
_cell.length_a   1.000
_cell.length_b   1.000
_cell.length_c   1.000
_cell.angle_alpha   90.00
_cell.angle_beta   90.00
_cell.angle_gamma   90.00
#
_symmetry.space_group_name_H-M   'P 1'
#
loop_
_entity.id
_entity.type
_entity.pdbx_description
1 polymer ?
#
loop_
_entity_poly.entity_id
_entity_poly.type
_entity_poly.pdbx_seq_one_letter_code
_entity_poly.pdbx_strand_id
1 'polypeptide(L)'
;MGRPFDYFVVFAEMRTGSNFLETNLNALEGVTCHGEAFNPHFIGYPKKDSLLGLTQAQRDADPMALLARIADQPGELAGFRFFHDHDPRVLDPILDDPRCAKIVLTRNPLDSYVSWKIAQATGQWKLTN
;
A
#
# COMPACT_ATOMS: atom_id res chain seq x y z
N MET A 1 -15.78 6.03 22.66
CA MET A 1 -15.45 6.78 21.43
C MET A 1 -15.30 5.76 20.31
N GLY A 2 -16.11 5.85 19.26
CA GLY A 2 -15.99 4.93 18.11
C GLY A 2 -14.68 5.17 17.35
N ARG A 3 -14.15 4.15 16.70
CA ARG A 3 -12.98 4.29 15.83
C ARG A 3 -13.36 5.15 14.61
N PRO A 4 -12.66 6.27 14.34
CA PRO A 4 -13.00 7.14 13.21
C PRO A 4 -12.68 6.49 11.85
N PHE A 5 -11.72 5.56 11.83
CA PHE A 5 -11.26 4.88 10.62
C PHE A 5 -11.26 3.36 10.81
N ASP A 6 -11.55 2.64 9.73
CA ASP A 6 -11.48 1.17 9.66
C ASP A 6 -10.18 0.70 9.01
N TYR A 7 -9.65 1.49 8.08
CA TYR A 7 -8.41 1.20 7.37
C TYR A 7 -7.74 2.49 6.91
N PHE A 8 -6.55 2.36 6.32
CA PHE A 8 -5.84 3.47 5.72
C PHE A 8 -5.26 3.15 4.35
N VAL A 9 -5.04 4.19 3.57
CA VAL A 9 -4.26 4.15 2.33
C VAL A 9 -3.10 5.13 2.42
N VAL A 10 -1.93 4.70 1.95
CA VAL A 10 -0.77 5.56 1.69
C VAL A 10 -0.72 5.84 0.19
N PHE A 11 -1.21 6.99 -0.23
CA PHE A 11 -0.99 7.51 -1.58
C PHE A 11 0.45 7.97 -1.70
N ALA A 12 1.19 7.33 -2.60
CA ALA A 12 2.60 7.57 -2.79
C ALA A 12 3.01 7.20 -4.21
N GLU A 13 4.30 7.31 -4.49
CA GLU A 13 4.89 6.89 -5.75
C GLU A 13 6.20 6.14 -5.55
N MET A 14 6.70 5.55 -6.63
CA MET A 14 8.06 4.99 -6.65
C MET A 14 9.07 6.04 -6.14
N ARG A 15 9.96 5.61 -5.24
CA ARG A 15 11.06 6.43 -4.68
C ARG A 15 10.64 7.63 -3.82
N THR A 16 9.41 7.67 -3.33
CA THR A 16 8.93 8.69 -2.37
C THR A 16 9.34 8.43 -0.92
N GLY A 17 9.86 7.24 -0.60
CA GLY A 17 10.11 6.82 0.78
C GLY A 17 8.97 5.98 1.37
N SER A 18 8.00 5.58 0.56
CA SER A 18 6.82 4.81 1.00
C SER A 18 7.17 3.49 1.69
N ASN A 19 8.23 2.79 1.26
CA ASN A 19 8.76 1.60 1.97
C ASN A 19 9.27 1.92 3.38
N PHE A 20 9.88 3.08 3.58
CA PHE A 20 10.37 3.49 4.90
C PHE A 20 9.20 3.83 5.81
N LEU A 21 8.21 4.56 5.31
CA LEU A 21 6.98 4.85 6.04
C LEU A 21 6.25 3.55 6.43
N GLU A 22 6.05 2.62 5.49
CA GLU A 22 5.46 1.31 5.76
C GLU A 22 6.20 0.56 6.87
N THR A 23 7.54 0.54 6.83
CA THR A 23 8.35 -0.14 7.85
C THR A 23 8.08 0.43 9.25
N ASN A 24 7.93 1.76 9.36
CA ASN A 24 7.63 2.41 10.64
C ASN A 24 6.18 2.19 11.08
N LEU A 25 5.21 2.20 10.15
CA LEU A 25 3.81 1.89 10.45
C LEU A 25 3.67 0.46 10.99
N ASN A 26 4.34 -0.51 10.36
CA ASN A 26 4.34 -1.91 10.79
C ASN A 26 5.07 -2.16 12.12
N ALA A 27 5.79 -1.17 12.65
CA ALA A 27 6.40 -1.25 13.98
C ALA A 27 5.44 -0.78 15.09
N LEU A 28 4.30 -0.18 14.75
CA LEU A 28 3.30 0.25 15.72
C LEU A 28 2.39 -0.91 16.11
N GLU A 29 2.14 -1.08 17.40
CA GLU A 29 1.20 -2.08 17.89
C GLU A 29 -0.22 -1.79 17.37
N GLY A 30 -0.87 -2.82 16.82
CA GLY A 30 -2.23 -2.70 16.28
C GLY A 30 -2.33 -2.00 14.93
N VAL A 31 -1.23 -1.82 14.19
CA VAL A 31 -1.22 -1.26 12.83
C VAL A 31 -0.52 -2.23 11.88
N THR A 32 -1.15 -2.50 10.73
CA THR A 32 -0.57 -3.37 9.70
C THR A 32 -0.74 -2.76 8.31
N CYS A 33 0.35 -2.55 7.60
CA CYS A 33 0.40 -2.15 6.20
C CYS A 33 0.77 -3.36 5.33
N HIS A 34 -0.14 -3.73 4.44
CA HIS A 34 -0.06 -4.91 3.58
C HIS A 34 0.68 -4.68 2.26
N GLY A 35 1.65 -3.76 2.25
CA GLY A 35 2.41 -3.44 1.04
C GLY A 35 1.54 -2.83 -0.05
N GLU A 36 1.80 -3.22 -1.29
CA GLU A 36 1.07 -2.78 -2.49
C GLU A 36 -0.05 -3.79 -2.80
N ALA A 37 -1.10 -3.77 -1.98
CA ALA A 37 -2.21 -4.73 -2.02
C ALA A 37 -2.94 -4.76 -3.38
N PHE A 38 -2.86 -3.67 -4.15
CA PHE A 38 -3.54 -3.49 -5.44
C PHE A 38 -2.57 -3.36 -6.64
N ASN A 39 -1.31 -3.78 -6.48
CA ASN A 39 -0.35 -3.83 -7.57
C ASN A 39 -0.80 -4.82 -8.67
N PRO A 40 -0.72 -4.49 -9.98
CA PRO A 40 -1.19 -5.38 -11.05
C PRO A 40 -0.34 -6.65 -11.23
N HIS A 41 0.90 -6.67 -10.73
CA HIS A 41 1.85 -7.76 -10.97
C HIS A 41 1.97 -8.75 -9.81
N PHE A 42 1.59 -8.35 -8.59
CA PHE A 42 1.67 -9.20 -7.39
C PHE A 42 0.63 -8.75 -6.35
N ILE A 43 0.48 -9.52 -5.27
CA ILE A 43 -0.46 -9.19 -4.19
C ILE A 43 0.29 -8.84 -2.90
N GLY A 44 0.27 -7.54 -2.54
CA GLY A 44 0.89 -7.00 -1.33
C GLY A 44 2.41 -6.89 -1.40
N TYR A 45 3.11 -8.01 -1.57
CA TYR A 45 4.57 -8.06 -1.69
C TYR A 45 5.02 -8.98 -2.82
N PRO A 46 6.19 -8.74 -3.44
CA PRO A 46 6.76 -9.67 -4.41
C PRO A 46 6.91 -11.07 -3.83
N LYS A 47 6.60 -12.11 -4.62
CA LYS A 47 6.68 -13.54 -4.24
C LYS A 47 5.68 -13.97 -3.15
N LYS A 48 4.65 -13.18 -2.86
CA LYS A 48 3.48 -13.62 -2.09
C LYS A 48 2.44 -14.21 -3.04
N ASP A 49 1.90 -15.37 -2.68
CA ASP A 49 0.85 -16.03 -3.45
C ASP A 49 -0.56 -15.61 -3.00
N SER A 50 -0.68 -15.12 -1.77
CA SER A 50 -1.94 -14.67 -1.18
C SER A 50 -1.76 -13.56 -0.15
N LEU A 51 -2.84 -12.81 0.05
CA LEU A 51 -2.97 -11.78 1.08
C LEU A 51 -4.35 -11.90 1.72
N LEU A 52 -4.40 -11.95 3.06
CA LEU A 52 -5.64 -12.09 3.84
C LEU A 52 -6.55 -13.23 3.33
N GLY A 53 -5.96 -14.33 2.87
CA GLY A 53 -6.68 -15.50 2.36
C GLY A 53 -7.27 -15.35 0.95
N LEU A 54 -6.83 -14.35 0.17
CA LEU A 54 -7.16 -14.19 -1.25
C LEU A 54 -5.89 -14.31 -2.09
N THR A 55 -5.96 -15.01 -3.22
CA THR A 55 -4.90 -15.03 -4.24
C THR A 55 -4.93 -13.77 -5.10
N GLN A 56 -3.85 -13.51 -5.85
CA GLN A 56 -3.84 -12.45 -6.86
C GLN A 56 -5.02 -12.58 -7.84
N ALA A 57 -5.28 -13.78 -8.36
CA ALA A 57 -6.38 -14.00 -9.30
C ALA A 57 -7.76 -13.69 -8.70
N GLN A 58 -7.97 -14.00 -7.42
CA GLN A 58 -9.21 -13.65 -6.72
C GLN A 58 -9.35 -12.13 -6.52
N ARG A 59 -8.26 -11.45 -6.16
CA ARG A 59 -8.21 -9.98 -6.07
C ARG A 59 -8.44 -9.32 -7.43
N ASP A 60 -7.85 -9.86 -8.49
CA ASP A 60 -8.00 -9.31 -9.85
C ASP A 60 -9.45 -9.47 -10.35
N ALA A 61 -10.12 -10.57 -9.98
CA ALA A 61 -11.54 -10.77 -10.27
C ALA A 61 -12.44 -9.82 -9.47
N ASP A 62 -12.18 -9.67 -8.16
CA ASP A 62 -12.93 -8.81 -7.25
C ASP A 62 -11.99 -8.10 -6.24
N PRO A 63 -11.53 -6.88 -6.55
CA PRO A 63 -10.63 -6.16 -5.66
C PRO A 63 -11.35 -5.64 -4.41
N MET A 64 -12.69 -5.49 -4.45
CA MET A 64 -13.46 -5.02 -3.30
C MET A 64 -13.50 -6.08 -2.20
N ALA A 65 -13.45 -7.37 -2.55
CA ALA A 65 -13.30 -8.45 -1.57
C ALA A 65 -12.02 -8.31 -0.74
N LEU A 66 -10.89 -7.91 -1.35
CA LEU A 66 -9.65 -7.68 -0.61
C LEU A 66 -9.75 -6.40 0.23
N LEU A 67 -10.31 -5.32 -0.33
CA LEU A 67 -10.50 -4.06 0.40
C LEU A 67 -11.33 -4.26 1.67
N ALA A 68 -12.44 -5.01 1.58
CA ALA A 68 -13.28 -5.35 2.72
C ALA A 68 -12.51 -6.14 3.79
N ARG A 69 -11.67 -7.10 3.40
CA ARG A 69 -10.82 -7.85 4.36
C ARG A 69 -9.79 -6.99 5.05
N ILE A 70 -9.29 -5.95 4.39
CA ILE A 70 -8.40 -4.96 5.00
C ILE A 70 -9.20 -4.11 6.00
N ALA A 71 -10.37 -3.59 5.60
CA ALA A 71 -11.22 -2.77 6.48
C ALA A 71 -11.72 -3.52 7.73
N ASP A 72 -12.03 -4.81 7.59
CA ASP A 72 -12.60 -5.62 8.67
C ASP A 72 -11.54 -6.39 9.48
N GLN A 73 -10.25 -6.08 9.32
CA GLN A 73 -9.19 -6.85 9.99
C GLN A 73 -9.32 -6.75 11.53
N PRO A 74 -9.59 -7.86 12.25
CA PRO A 74 -9.90 -7.79 13.67
C PRO A 74 -8.72 -7.31 14.51
N GLY A 75 -8.97 -6.32 15.38
CA GLY A 75 -7.98 -5.86 16.35
C GLY A 75 -6.90 -4.94 15.79
N GLU A 76 -6.84 -4.72 14.48
CA GLU A 76 -5.82 -3.93 13.80
C GLU A 76 -6.43 -2.77 13.03
N LEU A 77 -5.67 -1.69 12.87
CA LEU A 77 -5.89 -0.70 11.83
C LEU A 77 -5.01 -1.09 10.64
N ALA A 78 -5.64 -1.67 9.62
CA ALA A 78 -4.93 -2.19 8.47
C ALA A 78 -4.89 -1.19 7.31
N GLY A 79 -3.93 -1.33 6.41
CA GLY A 79 -3.83 -0.47 5.25
C GLY A 79 -2.88 -0.97 4.19
N PHE A 80 -2.64 -0.14 3.18
CA PHE A 80 -1.82 -0.48 2.02
C PHE A 80 -1.26 0.78 1.34
N ARG A 81 -0.24 0.60 0.51
CA ARG A 81 0.29 1.62 -0.40
C ARG A 81 -0.46 1.55 -1.73
N PHE A 82 -0.84 2.71 -2.26
CA PHE A 82 -1.53 2.85 -3.54
C PHE A 82 -0.76 3.81 -4.45
N PHE A 83 -0.39 3.33 -5.66
CA PHE A 83 0.32 4.09 -6.69
C PHE A 83 -0.56 4.32 -7.92
N HIS A 84 -0.12 5.17 -8.86
CA HIS A 84 -0.92 5.54 -10.04
C HIS A 84 -1.30 4.36 -10.96
N ASP A 85 -0.52 3.27 -10.95
CA ASP A 85 -0.69 2.09 -11.81
C ASP A 85 -1.36 0.90 -11.10
N HIS A 86 -1.82 1.10 -9.86
CA HIS A 86 -2.58 0.10 -9.12
C HIS A 86 -4.02 -0.01 -9.64
N ASP A 87 -4.73 -1.07 -9.23
CA ASP A 87 -6.08 -1.36 -9.70
C ASP A 87 -7.02 -0.14 -9.56
N PRO A 88 -7.42 0.50 -10.69
CA PRO A 88 -8.16 1.75 -10.66
C PRO A 88 -9.58 1.59 -10.11
N ARG A 89 -10.12 0.37 -10.08
CA ARG A 89 -11.45 0.07 -9.51
C ARG A 89 -11.52 0.35 -8.01
N VAL A 90 -10.37 0.47 -7.34
CA VAL A 90 -10.28 0.71 -5.89
C VAL A 90 -10.17 2.20 -5.56
N LEU A 91 -9.76 3.04 -6.52
CA LEU A 91 -9.42 4.44 -6.27
C LEU A 91 -10.62 5.26 -5.78
N ASP A 92 -11.73 5.27 -6.53
CA ASP A 92 -12.91 6.03 -6.15
C ASP A 92 -13.49 5.55 -4.81
N PRO A 93 -13.67 4.22 -4.57
CA PRO A 93 -14.11 3.73 -3.26
C PRO A 93 -13.31 4.24 -2.07
N ILE A 94 -11.97 4.27 -2.15
CA ILE A 94 -11.14 4.67 -1.01
C ILE A 94 -11.02 6.18 -0.84
N LEU A 95 -11.19 6.95 -1.92
CA LEU A 95 -11.25 8.41 -1.86
C LEU A 95 -12.56 8.87 -1.21
N ASP A 96 -13.67 8.28 -1.64
CA ASP A 96 -15.03 8.66 -1.22
C ASP A 96 -15.39 8.14 0.18
N ASP A 97 -14.73 7.08 0.66
CA ASP A 97 -15.04 6.48 1.96
C ASP A 97 -14.48 7.32 3.13
N PRO A 98 -15.32 7.97 3.96
CA PRO A 98 -14.85 8.78 5.09
C PRO A 98 -14.19 7.95 6.20
N ARG A 99 -14.39 6.63 6.22
CA ARG A 99 -13.79 5.68 7.18
C ARG A 99 -12.40 5.19 6.74
N CYS A 100 -11.98 5.53 5.52
CA CYS A 100 -10.60 5.37 5.08
C CYS A 100 -9.77 6.57 5.52
N ALA A 101 -8.72 6.34 6.31
CA ALA A 101 -7.68 7.35 6.56
C ALA A 101 -6.77 7.49 5.34
N LYS A 102 -6.51 8.73 4.90
CA LYS A 102 -5.66 9.01 3.74
C LYS A 102 -4.35 9.64 4.17
N ILE A 103 -3.25 8.98 3.83
CA ILE A 103 -1.89 9.48 4.01
C ILE A 103 -1.32 9.82 2.63
N VAL A 104 -1.02 11.10 2.39
CA VAL A 104 -0.43 11.56 1.13
C VAL A 104 1.06 11.78 1.32
N LEU A 105 1.88 10.87 0.80
CA LEU A 105 3.33 10.94 0.88
C LEU A 105 3.90 11.47 -0.44
N THR A 106 4.40 12.70 -0.42
CA THR A 106 5.07 13.31 -1.57
C THR A 106 6.57 13.47 -1.31
N ARG A 107 7.33 13.52 -2.40
CA ARG A 107 8.75 13.86 -2.42
C ARG A 107 9.01 14.75 -3.63
N ASN A 108 10.01 15.61 -3.55
CA ASN A 108 10.44 16.41 -4.70
C ASN A 108 10.63 15.50 -5.94
N PRO A 109 9.93 15.75 -7.07
CA PRO A 109 10.00 14.91 -8.25
C PRO A 109 11.42 14.75 -8.82
N LEU A 110 12.26 15.78 -8.73
CA LEU A 110 13.65 15.73 -9.18
C LEU A 110 14.45 14.72 -8.36
N ASP A 111 14.28 14.73 -7.04
CA ASP A 111 14.97 13.80 -6.14
C ASP A 111 14.49 12.35 -6.33
N SER A 112 13.18 12.17 -6.57
CA SER A 112 12.60 10.86 -6.90
C SER A 112 13.17 10.33 -8.22
N TYR A 113 13.27 11.18 -9.24
CA TYR A 113 13.82 10.84 -10.56
C TYR A 113 15.30 10.46 -10.49
N VAL A 114 16.12 11.28 -9.82
CA VAL A 114 17.55 10.98 -9.62
C VAL A 114 17.71 9.68 -8.84
N SER A 115 16.94 9.46 -7.77
CA SER A 115 16.96 8.22 -7.01
C SER A 115 16.58 6.99 -7.86
N TRP A 116 15.59 7.13 -8.75
CA TRP A 116 15.20 6.06 -9.67
C TRP A 116 16.31 5.74 -10.68
N LYS A 117 16.95 6.76 -11.26
CA LYS A 117 18.09 6.56 -12.18
C LYS A 117 19.26 5.85 -11.53
N ILE A 118 19.58 6.17 -10.28
CA ILE A 118 20.63 5.48 -9.53
C ILE A 118 20.25 4.00 -9.33
N ALA A 119 19.03 3.70 -8.87
CA ALA A 119 18.58 2.32 -8.66
C ALA A 119 18.59 1.49 -9.95
N GLN A 120 18.23 2.09 -11.08
CA GLN A 120 18.31 1.46 -12.40
C GLN A 120 19.76 1.15 -12.81
N ALA A 121 20.68 2.07 -12.56
CA ALA A 121 22.09 1.90 -12.89
C ALA A 121 22.81 0.88 -11.99
N THR A 122 22.42 0.77 -10.72
CA THR A 122 23.11 -0.06 -9.72
C THR A 122 22.42 -1.38 -9.42
N GLY A 123 21.14 -1.53 -9.80
CA GLY A 123 20.29 -2.64 -9.35
C GLY A 123 19.90 -2.56 -7.86
N GLN A 124 20.28 -1.48 -7.17
CA GLN A 124 20.04 -1.33 -5.73
C GLN A 124 18.78 -0.49 -5.47
N TRP A 125 17.70 -1.17 -5.09
CA TRP A 125 16.38 -0.56 -4.84
C TRP A 125 16.14 -0.19 -3.37
N LYS A 126 16.90 -0.75 -2.44
CA LYS A 126 16.83 -0.47 -0.99
C LYS A 126 18.25 -0.32 -0.44
N LEU A 127 18.47 0.67 0.41
CA LEU A 127 19.68 0.73 1.23
C LEU A 127 19.53 -0.34 2.32
N THR A 128 20.34 -1.39 2.23
CA THR A 128 20.55 -2.36 3.30
C THR A 128 21.92 -2.02 3.90
N ASN A 129 21.91 -1.39 5.08
CA ASN A 129 23.11 -1.24 5.90
C ASN A 129 23.26 -2.46 6.79
#